data_AF-A0A2G2AWA7-F1
#
_entry.id   AF-A0A2G2AWA7-F1
#
_cell.length_a   1.000
_cell.length_b   1.000
_cell.length_c   1.000
_cell.angle_alpha   90.00
_cell.angle_beta   90.00
_cell.angle_gamma   90.00
#
_symmetry.space_group_name_H-M   'P 1'
#
loop_
_entity.id
_entity.type
_entity.pdbx_description
1 polymer ?
#
loop_
_entity_poly.entity_id
_entity_poly.type
_entity_poly.pdbx_seq_one_letter_code
_entity_poly.pdbx_strand_id
1 'polypeptide(L)' 'MATVKKLFSLDESIAKELEVVSCAMHKSQREILETALDFYFDYTDSIVADSVTKDIKDGKMKVYDSKDVYEELGIEI' A
#
# COMPACT_ATOMS: atom_id res chain seq x y z
N MET A 1 -15.98 9.60 1.74
CA MET A 1 -14.66 9.75 1.08
C MET A 1 -14.90 9.95 -0.40
N ALA A 2 -14.07 10.73 -1.09
CA ALA A 2 -14.20 10.92 -2.54
C ALA A 2 -13.79 9.62 -3.27
N THR A 3 -14.64 9.12 -4.15
CA THR A 3 -14.35 7.93 -4.97
C THR A 3 -13.73 8.35 -6.30
N VAL A 4 -12.57 7.78 -6.64
CA VAL A 4 -11.88 7.98 -7.92
C VAL A 4 -11.98 6.72 -8.76
N LYS A 5 -12.50 6.84 -9.99
CA LYS A 5 -12.61 5.70 -10.90
C LYS A 5 -11.26 5.38 -11.53
N LYS A 6 -10.86 4.10 -11.49
CA LYS A 6 -9.70 3.58 -12.21
C LYS A 6 -10.16 2.50 -13.18
N LEU A 7 -9.59 2.51 -14.38
CA LEU A 7 -9.80 1.50 -15.42
C LEU A 7 -8.45 0.81 -15.66
N PHE A 8 -8.45 -0.51 -15.56
CA PHE A 8 -7.30 -1.35 -15.86
C PHE A 8 -7.80 -2.66 -16.47
N SER A 9 -6.93 -3.29 -17.25
CA SER A 9 -7.21 -4.60 -17.85
C SER A 9 -6.73 -5.69 -16.91
N LEU A 10 -7.49 -6.78 -16.84
CA LEU A 10 -7.12 -8.01 -16.14
C LEU A 10 -6.96 -9.13 -17.16
N ASP A 11 -6.15 -10.12 -16.81
CA ASP A 11 -6.16 -11.39 -17.53
C ASP A 11 -7.55 -12.03 -17.44
N GLU A 12 -7.97 -12.70 -18.51
CA GLU A 12 -9.30 -13.30 -18.61
C GLU A 12 -9.56 -14.32 -17.50
N SER A 13 -8.56 -15.12 -17.13
CA SER A 13 -8.68 -16.11 -16.06
C SER A 13 -8.96 -15.44 -14.71
N ILE A 14 -8.23 -14.38 -14.40
CA ILE A 14 -8.38 -13.60 -13.17
C ILE A 14 -9.74 -12.90 -13.14
N ALA A 15 -10.19 -12.36 -14.28
CA ALA A 15 -11.51 -11.71 -14.37
C ALA A 15 -12.65 -12.72 -14.08
N LYS A 16 -12.54 -13.94 -14.60
CA LYS A 16 -13.49 -15.02 -14.33
C LYS A 16 -13.48 -15.47 -12.88
N GLU A 17 -12.29 -15.63 -12.28
CA GLU A 17 -12.17 -15.95 -10.86
C GLU A 17 -12.77 -14.86 -9.97
N LEU A 18 -12.51 -13.59 -10.28
CA LEU A 18 -13.09 -12.46 -9.55
C LEU A 18 -14.63 -12.47 -9.60
N GLU A 19 -15.21 -12.83 -10.74
CA GLU A 19 -16.66 -13.00 -10.87
C GLU A 19 -17.18 -14.14 -9.99
N VAL A 20 -16.53 -15.30 -10.01
CA VAL A 20 -16.90 -16.45 -9.18
C VAL A 20 -16.83 -16.10 -7.68
N VAL A 21 -15.74 -15.45 -7.25
CA VAL A 21 -15.56 -15.02 -5.85
C VAL A 21 -16.60 -13.97 -5.47
N SER A 22 -16.90 -13.02 -6.36
CA SER A 22 -17.97 -12.02 -6.16
C SER A 22 -19.32 -12.65 -5.92
N CYS A 23 -19.69 -13.66 -6.73
CA CYS A 23 -20.92 -14.42 -6.54
C CYS A 23 -20.93 -15.18 -5.21
N ALA A 24 -19.83 -15.88 -4.88
CA ALA A 24 -19.74 -16.70 -3.68
C ALA A 24 -19.77 -15.88 -2.38
N MET A 25 -19.17 -14.69 -2.38
CA MET A 25 -19.09 -13.81 -1.22
C MET A 25 -20.27 -12.84 -1.11
N HIS A 26 -21.18 -12.82 -2.10
CA HIS A 26 -22.26 -11.84 -2.21
C HIS A 26 -21.80 -10.38 -2.08
N LYS A 27 -20.63 -10.07 -2.66
CA LYS A 27 -20.02 -8.74 -2.68
C LYS A 27 -19.78 -8.31 -4.11
N SER A 28 -19.78 -7.01 -4.37
CA SER A 28 -19.39 -6.51 -5.69
C SER A 28 -17.90 -6.77 -5.95
N GLN A 29 -17.54 -6.99 -7.21
CA GLN A 29 -16.13 -7.12 -7.62
C GLN A 29 -15.29 -5.92 -7.17
N ARG A 30 -15.88 -4.71 -7.13
CA ARG A 30 -15.24 -3.50 -6.61
C ARG A 30 -14.84 -3.65 -5.14
N GLU A 31 -15.75 -4.11 -4.28
CA GLU A 31 -15.47 -4.27 -2.85
C GLU A 31 -14.39 -5.33 -2.59
N ILE A 32 -14.38 -6.40 -3.39
CA ILE A 32 -13.33 -7.43 -3.33
C ILE A 32 -11.98 -6.84 -3.72
N LEU A 33 -11.92 -6.12 -4.83
CA LEU A 33 -10.68 -5.48 -5.29
C LEU A 33 -10.18 -4.42 -4.32
N GLU A 34 -11.07 -3.59 -3.77
CA GLU A 34 -10.70 -2.60 -2.74
C GLU A 34 -10.09 -3.29 -1.53
N THR A 35 -10.73 -4.34 -1.01
CA THR A 35 -10.22 -5.10 0.15
C THR A 35 -8.88 -5.79 -0.15
N ALA A 36 -8.75 -6.38 -1.34
CA ALA A 36 -7.53 -7.09 -1.74
C ALA A 36 -6.34 -6.12 -1.92
N LEU A 37 -6.58 -4.95 -2.50
CA LEU A 37 -5.56 -3.92 -2.66
C LEU A 37 -5.14 -3.32 -1.33
N ASP A 38 -6.09 -3.09 -0.42
CA ASP A 38 -5.82 -2.60 0.93
C ASP A 38 -4.85 -3.54 1.68
N PHE A 39 -5.18 -4.84 1.69
CA PHE A 39 -4.31 -5.86 2.29
C PHE A 39 -2.94 -5.96 1.61
N TYR A 40 -2.91 -5.86 0.27
CA TYR A 40 -1.66 -5.92 -0.48
C TYR A 40 -0.77 -4.70 -0.18
N PHE A 41 -1.35 -3.51 -0.02
CA PHE A 41 -0.60 -2.31 0.33
C PHE A 41 -0.06 -2.39 1.75
N ASP A 42 -0.85 -2.82 2.74
CA ASP A 42 -0.36 -3.01 4.11
C ASP A 42 0.83 -3.98 4.18
N TYR A 43 0.74 -5.09 3.44
CA TYR A 43 1.82 -6.06 3.33
C TYR A 43 3.06 -5.47 2.63
N THR A 44 2.86 -4.73 1.53
CA THR A 44 3.95 -4.10 0.78
C THR A 44 4.65 -3.04 1.62
N ASP A 45 3.91 -2.23 2.38
CA ASP A 45 4.46 -1.24 3.29
C ASP A 45 5.38 -1.88 4.33
N SER A 46 5.02 -3.08 4.81
CA SER A 46 5.88 -3.85 5.72
C SER A 46 7.20 -4.26 5.05
N ILE A 47 7.16 -4.73 3.80
CA ILE A 47 8.38 -5.07 3.04
C ILE A 47 9.25 -3.83 2.79
N VAL A 48 8.63 -2.69 2.46
CA VAL A 48 9.35 -1.43 2.26
C VAL A 48 10.00 -1.00 3.57
N ALA A 49 9.29 -1.07 4.69
CA ALA A 49 9.82 -0.74 6.01
C ALA A 49 11.02 -1.63 6.38
N ASP A 50 10.95 -2.94 6.09
CA ASP A 50 12.07 -3.86 6.29
C ASP A 50 13.28 -3.50 5.43
N SER A 51 13.05 -3.14 4.16
CA SER A 51 14.12 -2.69 3.26
C SER A 51 14.79 -1.41 3.76
N VAL A 52 13.99 -0.42 4.17
CA VAL A 52 14.49 0.84 4.73
C VAL A 52 15.30 0.58 6.00
N THR A 53 14.79 -0.25 6.90
CA THR A 53 15.47 -0.63 8.14
C THR A 53 16.81 -1.29 7.86
N LYS A 54 16.86 -2.17 6.85
CA LYS A 54 18.09 -2.81 6.41
C LYS A 54 19.10 -1.81 5.85
N ASP A 55 18.67 -0.87 5.02
CA ASP A 55 19.56 0.14 4.44
C ASP A 55 20.13 1.11 5.48
N ILE A 56 19.36 1.43 6.53
CA ILE A 56 19.85 2.17 7.70
C ILE A 56 20.92 1.34 8.42
N LYS A 57 20.65 0.05 8.68
CA LYS A 57 21.59 -0.84 9.36
C LYS A 57 22.89 -1.05 8.57
N ASP A 58 22.79 -1.17 7.26
CA ASP A 58 23.93 -1.36 6.35
C ASP A 58 24.70 -0.05 6.09
N GLY A 59 24.27 1.07 6.70
CA GLY A 59 24.91 2.38 6.56
C GLY A 59 24.76 3.03 5.19
N LYS A 60 23.86 2.51 4.34
CA LYS A 60 23.58 3.03 3.00
C LYS A 60 22.61 4.20 3.03
N MET A 61 21.87 4.35 4.12
CA MET A 61 20.93 5.44 4.35
C MET A 61 21.36 6.25 5.57
N LYS A 62 21.46 7.58 5.42
CA LYS A 62 21.68 8.49 6.54
C LYS A 62 20.36 8.70 7.29
N VAL A 63 20.38 8.44 8.59
CA VAL A 63 19.33 8.83 9.52
C VAL A 63 19.69 10.16 10.16
N TYR A 64 18.69 11.02 10.31
CA TYR A 64 18.80 12.33 10.93
C TYR A 64 18.00 12.31 12.24
N ASP A 65 18.48 13.03 13.25
CA ASP A 65 17.71 13.19 14.48
C ASP A 65 16.44 13.99 14.18
N SER A 66 15.32 13.58 14.74
CA SER A 66 14.05 14.24 14.51
C SER A 66 14.09 15.71 14.92
N LYS A 67 14.82 16.05 16.00
CA LYS A 67 14.96 17.42 16.48
C LYS A 67 15.63 18.32 15.43
N ASP A 68 16.72 17.84 14.83
CA ASP A 68 17.46 18.58 13.81
C ASP A 68 16.60 18.83 12.57
N VAL A 69 15.79 17.83 12.18
CA VAL A 69 14.86 17.94 11.05
C VAL A 69 13.73 18.94 11.33
N TYR A 70 13.19 18.96 12.54
CA TYR A 70 12.13 19.90 12.91
C TYR A 70 12.62 21.34 13.03
N GLU A 71 13.84 21.55 13.56
CA GLU A 71 14.49 22.86 13.56
C GLU A 71 14.73 23.37 12.12
N GLU A 72 15.17 22.51 11.20
CA GLU A 72 15.38 22.88 9.78
C GLU A 72 14.07 23.17 9.03
N LEU A 73 13.00 22.42 9.31
CA LEU A 73 11.69 22.59 8.69
C LEU A 73 10.83 23.68 9.34
N GLY A 74 11.28 24.27 10.46
CA GLY A 74 10.54 25.30 11.19
C GLY A 74 9.25 24.79 11.84
N ILE A 75 9.24 23.52 12.25
CA ILE A 75 8.10 22.88 12.92
C ILE A 75 8.35 22.92 14.43
N GLU A 76 7.55 23.66 15.19
CA GLU A 76 7.58 23.63 16.67
C GLU A 76 6.77 22.44 17.18
N ILE A 77 7.36 21.64 18.08
CA ILE A 77 6.74 20.48 18.76
C ILE A 77 6.61 20.77 20.25
#